data_AF-A0AAV8WCV3-F1
#
_entry.id   AF-A0AAV8WCV3-F1
#
_cell.length_a   1.000
_cell.length_b   1.000
_cell.length_c   1.000
_cell.angle_alpha   90.00
_cell.angle_beta   90.00
_cell.angle_gamma   90.00
#
_symmetry.space_group_name_H-M   'P 1'
#
loop_
_entity.id
_entity.type
_entity.pdbx_description
1 polymer ?
#
loop_
_entity_poly.entity_id
_entity_poly.type
_entity_poly.pdbx_seq_one_letter_code
_entity_poly.pdbx_strand_id
1 'polypeptide(L)'
;MKTVRKVITLTIVEEDSYEKDVLFYVQLGEPQMSGDEVASLAADAEKKAPEERTERENIAILGKPRLGDVTRAQIRIKESKEFKNTVDKLVQRANASLLIGTSSWKEQFIEAMTVSASDDADEKEPSGLDYVMHFVTLFWKLLFAFVPPTDMLKGYLCFVVSIFCIGVVTAVIGDIASHFGATLGIKDAVTAIVFVALGTSIPDTFASKVAAIQDKHADASIGNVTGSNAVNVFLGIGVAWSIAAIYHYFKGNVFQVDPGNLAFSVTIFCTEAALVIIILVVRRSKYIGGELGGPTCIKYLTSALLFSLWLVYLIMSSLEVYDVIHGF
;
A
#
# COMPACT_ATOMS: atom_id res chain seq x y z
N MET A 1 -33.12 46.93 5.38
CA MET A 1 -32.61 46.62 4.03
C MET A 1 -32.49 45.11 3.89
N LYS A 2 -33.16 44.49 2.91
CA LYS A 2 -32.96 43.08 2.59
C LYS A 2 -31.64 42.96 1.84
N THR A 3 -30.64 42.31 2.42
CA THR A 3 -29.36 42.05 1.74
C THR A 3 -29.58 40.98 0.68
N VAL A 4 -29.61 41.39 -0.60
CA VAL A 4 -29.66 40.47 -1.72
C VAL A 4 -28.24 40.00 -2.01
N ARG A 5 -27.97 38.70 -1.85
CA ARG A 5 -26.69 38.09 -2.25
C ARG A 5 -26.84 37.48 -3.64
N LYS A 6 -25.91 37.79 -4.54
CA LYS A 6 -25.74 37.10 -5.83
C LYS A 6 -24.33 36.52 -5.90
N VAL A 7 -24.21 35.35 -6.50
CA VAL A 7 -22.94 34.64 -6.70
C VAL A 7 -22.63 34.63 -8.19
N ILE A 8 -21.38 34.96 -8.54
CA ILE A 8 -20.87 34.84 -9.91
C ILE A 8 -19.97 33.61 -9.94
N THR A 9 -20.33 32.61 -10.74
CA THR A 9 -19.51 31.42 -10.94
C THR A 9 -18.47 31.69 -12.01
N LEU A 10 -17.20 31.49 -11.70
CA LEU A 10 -16.09 31.60 -12.65
C LEU A 10 -15.63 30.19 -13.01
N THR A 11 -15.71 29.83 -14.28
CA THR A 11 -15.26 28.53 -14.80
C THR A 11 -13.88 28.70 -15.40
N ILE A 12 -12.94 27.84 -14.99
CA ILE A 12 -11.58 27.78 -15.56
C ILE A 12 -11.65 26.86 -16.78
N VAL A 13 -11.25 27.35 -17.97
CA VAL A 13 -11.46 26.68 -19.26
C VAL A 13 -10.17 26.02 -19.81
N GLU A 14 -9.01 26.26 -19.19
CA GLU A 14 -7.72 25.80 -19.69
C GLU A 14 -7.14 24.71 -18.76
N GLU A 15 -7.16 23.44 -19.23
CA GLU A 15 -6.76 22.25 -18.45
C GLU A 15 -5.35 21.72 -18.80
N ASP A 16 -4.73 22.18 -19.90
CA ASP A 16 -3.60 21.46 -20.54
C ASP A 16 -2.20 22.08 -20.37
N SER A 17 -1.99 23.09 -19.52
CA SER A 17 -0.65 23.69 -19.31
C SER A 17 -0.15 23.51 -17.89
N TYR A 18 0.81 22.60 -17.72
CA TYR A 18 1.29 22.10 -16.41
C TYR A 18 2.28 23.01 -15.66
N GLU A 19 2.42 24.29 -16.02
CA GLU A 19 3.56 25.09 -15.56
C GLU A 19 3.28 26.59 -15.33
N LYS A 20 2.18 26.97 -14.65
CA LYS A 20 1.97 28.42 -14.43
C LYS A 20 1.52 28.79 -13.02
N ASP A 21 2.32 29.64 -12.37
CA ASP A 21 1.89 30.53 -11.30
C ASP A 21 1.14 31.69 -11.95
N VAL A 22 -0.20 31.58 -12.00
CA VAL A 22 -1.04 32.57 -12.68
C VAL A 22 -1.76 33.43 -11.67
N LEU A 23 -1.80 34.72 -11.97
CA LEU A 23 -2.48 35.73 -11.17
C LEU A 23 -3.63 36.34 -11.97
N PHE A 24 -4.85 36.11 -11.50
CA PHE A 24 -6.06 36.69 -12.05
C PHE A 24 -6.57 37.82 -11.15
N TYR A 25 -7.21 38.80 -11.77
CA TYR A 25 -7.90 39.86 -11.07
C TYR A 25 -9.34 39.91 -11.55
N VAL A 26 -10.27 39.88 -10.60
CA VAL A 26 -11.68 40.12 -10.85
C VAL A 26 -11.97 41.51 -10.34
N GLN A 27 -12.32 42.42 -11.25
CA GLN A 27 -12.66 43.80 -10.93
C GLN A 27 -14.14 44.03 -11.21
N LEU A 28 -14.87 44.52 -10.21
CA LEU A 28 -16.23 44.97 -10.37
C LEU A 28 -16.22 46.29 -11.14
N GLY A 29 -16.88 46.31 -12.29
CA GLY A 29 -17.14 47.53 -13.05
C GLY A 29 -18.16 48.44 -12.35
N GLU A 30 -18.32 49.66 -12.85
CA GLU A 30 -19.31 50.59 -12.31
C GLU A 30 -20.74 50.03 -12.44
N PRO A 31 -21.56 50.13 -11.38
CA PRO A 31 -22.92 49.61 -11.41
C PRO A 31 -23.79 50.45 -12.33
N GLN A 32 -24.44 49.79 -13.28
CA GLN A 32 -25.40 50.42 -14.20
C GLN A 32 -26.82 50.21 -13.70
N MET A 33 -27.64 51.27 -13.75
CA MET A 33 -29.07 51.19 -13.44
C MET A 33 -29.82 50.69 -14.67
N SER A 34 -30.67 49.67 -14.51
CA SER A 34 -31.52 49.15 -15.58
C SER A 34 -32.95 49.66 -15.38
N GLY A 35 -33.38 50.63 -16.20
CA GLY A 35 -34.73 51.21 -16.19
C GLY A 35 -34.75 52.65 -16.72
N ASP A 36 -35.49 52.91 -17.79
CA ASP A 36 -35.32 54.09 -18.65
C ASP A 36 -35.61 55.44 -17.96
N GLU A 37 -36.65 55.55 -17.13
CA GLU A 37 -37.08 56.88 -16.65
C GLU A 37 -36.20 57.45 -15.52
N VAL A 38 -35.90 56.65 -14.49
CA VAL A 38 -35.10 57.12 -13.33
C VAL A 38 -33.62 57.21 -13.68
N ALA A 39 -33.12 56.34 -14.56
CA ALA A 39 -31.73 56.37 -15.01
C ALA A 39 -31.46 57.61 -15.89
N SER A 40 -32.37 57.96 -16.80
CA SER A 40 -32.24 59.18 -17.64
C SER A 40 -32.27 60.44 -16.77
N LEU A 41 -33.23 60.54 -15.84
CA LEU A 41 -33.33 61.67 -14.91
C LEU A 41 -32.05 61.85 -14.07
N ALA A 42 -31.47 60.76 -13.58
CA ALA A 42 -30.25 60.81 -12.77
C ALA A 42 -28.98 61.08 -13.60
N ALA A 43 -28.98 60.79 -14.91
CA ALA A 43 -27.90 61.13 -15.85
C ALA A 43 -27.99 62.59 -16.32
N ASP A 44 -29.20 63.11 -16.53
CA ASP A 44 -29.43 64.51 -16.91
C ASP A 44 -29.22 65.47 -15.73
N ALA A 45 -29.54 65.03 -14.51
CA ALA A 45 -29.25 65.77 -13.27
C ALA A 45 -27.74 65.98 -13.01
N GLU A 46 -26.89 65.05 -13.44
CA GLU A 46 -25.42 65.15 -13.28
C GLU A 46 -24.80 66.22 -14.17
N LYS A 47 -25.41 66.50 -15.32
CA LYS A 47 -24.96 67.56 -16.24
C LYS A 47 -25.28 68.97 -15.73
N LYS A 48 -26.20 69.09 -14.76
CA LYS A 48 -26.61 70.38 -14.17
C LYS A 48 -25.78 70.70 -12.92
N ALA A 49 -25.52 72.00 -12.72
CA ALA A 49 -24.87 72.50 -11.52
C ALA A 49 -25.72 72.19 -10.26
N PRO A 50 -25.12 71.98 -9.08
CA PRO A 50 -25.84 71.56 -7.87
C PRO A 50 -27.00 72.49 -7.47
N GLU A 51 -26.91 73.78 -7.83
CA GLU A 51 -27.86 74.84 -7.51
C GLU A 51 -29.10 74.85 -8.43
N GLU A 52 -29.03 74.20 -9.60
CA GLU A 52 -30.10 74.14 -10.61
C GLU A 52 -30.91 72.84 -10.58
N ARG A 53 -30.60 71.95 -9.62
CA ARG A 53 -31.23 70.63 -9.52
C ARG A 53 -32.54 70.72 -8.76
N THR A 54 -33.59 70.15 -9.34
CA THR A 54 -34.86 69.96 -8.65
C THR A 54 -34.73 68.91 -7.53
N GLU A 55 -35.59 68.99 -6.52
CA GLU A 55 -35.59 68.07 -5.38
C GLU A 55 -35.71 66.59 -5.84
N ARG A 56 -36.45 66.34 -6.92
CA ARG A 56 -36.57 65.02 -7.57
C ARG A 56 -35.26 64.54 -8.20
N GLU A 57 -34.48 65.43 -8.81
CA GLU A 57 -33.18 65.12 -9.42
C GLU A 57 -32.13 64.79 -8.34
N ASN A 58 -32.15 65.49 -7.21
CA ASN A 58 -31.27 65.20 -6.06
C ASN A 58 -31.60 63.85 -5.41
N ILE A 59 -32.89 63.53 -5.26
CA ILE A 59 -33.34 62.22 -4.76
C ILE A 59 -32.92 61.09 -5.72
N ALA A 60 -32.97 61.31 -7.04
CA ALA A 60 -32.54 60.35 -8.04
C ALA A 60 -31.03 60.06 -8.01
N ILE A 61 -30.19 61.08 -7.74
CA ILE A 61 -28.73 60.91 -7.58
C ILE A 61 -28.40 60.13 -6.30
N LEU A 62 -29.10 60.40 -5.19
CA LEU A 62 -28.93 59.69 -3.92
C LEU A 62 -29.30 58.21 -4.01
N GLY A 63 -30.22 57.85 -4.92
CA GLY A 63 -30.61 56.47 -5.20
C GLY A 63 -29.64 55.69 -6.11
N LYS A 64 -28.54 56.30 -6.60
CA LYS A 64 -27.59 55.61 -7.48
C LYS A 64 -26.89 54.45 -6.78
N PRO A 65 -26.81 53.27 -7.42
CA PRO A 65 -25.99 52.20 -6.90
C PRO A 65 -24.53 52.66 -6.89
N ARG A 66 -23.82 52.42 -5.78
CA ARG A 66 -22.40 52.71 -5.64
C ARG A 66 -21.67 51.42 -5.32
N LEU A 67 -20.44 51.31 -5.80
CA LEU A 67 -19.55 50.25 -5.37
C LEU A 67 -19.26 50.41 -3.87
N GLY A 68 -19.13 49.27 -3.17
CA GLY A 68 -18.64 49.26 -1.79
C GLY A 68 -17.11 49.34 -1.73
N ASP A 69 -16.57 49.18 -0.53
CA ASP A 69 -15.13 49.34 -0.26
C ASP A 69 -14.25 48.28 -0.95
N VAL A 70 -14.82 47.13 -1.33
CA VAL A 70 -14.09 46.02 -1.97
C VAL A 70 -14.59 45.83 -3.40
N THR A 71 -13.79 46.27 -4.37
CA THR A 71 -14.11 46.22 -5.81
C THR A 71 -13.21 45.28 -6.61
N ARG A 72 -12.13 44.79 -6.00
CA ARG A 72 -11.13 43.94 -6.66
C ARG A 72 -10.85 42.69 -5.82
N ALA A 73 -10.91 41.53 -6.47
CA ALA A 73 -10.47 40.26 -5.93
C ALA A 73 -9.26 39.76 -6.72
N GLN A 74 -8.25 39.25 -6.01
CA GLN A 74 -7.06 38.63 -6.59
C GLN A 74 -7.14 37.12 -6.40
N ILE A 75 -6.97 36.37 -7.48
CA ILE A 75 -6.96 34.91 -7.47
C ILE A 75 -5.58 34.47 -7.95
N ARG A 76 -4.85 33.73 -7.11
CA ARG A 76 -3.55 33.17 -7.47
C ARG A 76 -3.67 31.66 -7.57
N ILE A 77 -3.47 31.12 -8.76
CA ILE A 77 -3.41 29.68 -8.99
C ILE A 77 -1.94 29.29 -8.93
N LYS A 78 -1.59 28.47 -7.93
CA LYS A 78 -0.25 27.91 -7.77
C LYS A 78 -0.30 26.40 -7.99
N GLU A 79 0.75 25.89 -8.62
CA GLU A 79 1.00 24.45 -8.65
C GLU A 79 1.12 23.91 -7.21
N SER A 80 0.39 22.83 -6.92
CA SER A 80 0.60 22.08 -5.68
C SER A 80 1.85 21.22 -5.84
N LYS A 81 2.93 21.60 -5.15
CA LYS A 81 4.17 20.80 -5.11
C LYS A 81 3.92 19.39 -4.58
N GLU A 82 2.98 19.23 -3.65
CA GLU A 82 2.59 17.91 -3.13
C GLU A 82 1.92 17.04 -4.20
N PHE A 83 1.06 17.64 -5.03
CA PHE A 83 0.42 16.93 -6.13
C PHE A 83 1.42 16.57 -7.24
N LYS A 84 2.28 17.51 -7.64
CA LYS A 84 3.36 17.26 -8.61
C LYS A 84 4.27 16.14 -8.14
N ASN A 85 4.75 16.19 -6.89
CA ASN A 85 5.57 15.13 -6.32
C ASN A 85 4.85 13.77 -6.27
N THR A 86 3.53 13.75 -6.10
CA THR A 86 2.74 12.52 -6.10
C THR A 86 2.59 11.95 -7.51
N VAL A 87 2.35 12.81 -8.50
CA VAL A 87 2.27 12.46 -9.92
C VAL A 87 3.63 11.99 -10.43
N ASP A 88 4.71 12.70 -10.12
CA ASP A 88 6.08 12.32 -10.47
C ASP A 88 6.44 10.96 -9.87
N LYS A 89 6.08 10.71 -8.61
CA LYS A 89 6.25 9.39 -7.97
C LYS A 89 5.41 8.30 -8.66
N LEU A 90 4.20 8.61 -9.10
CA LEU A 90 3.33 7.67 -9.83
C LEU A 90 3.89 7.34 -11.22
N VAL A 91 4.33 8.35 -11.97
CA VAL A 91 4.94 8.18 -13.30
C VAL A 91 6.26 7.44 -13.19
N GLN A 92 7.09 7.79 -12.22
CA GLN A 92 8.35 7.09 -11.95
C GLN A 92 8.10 5.63 -11.55
N ARG A 93 7.07 5.34 -10.74
CA ARG A 93 6.68 3.96 -10.41
C ARG A 93 6.09 3.20 -11.60
N ALA A 94 5.30 3.85 -12.45
CA ALA A 94 4.74 3.24 -13.65
C ALA A 94 5.86 2.90 -14.66
N ASN A 95 6.79 3.83 -14.88
CA ASN A 95 7.95 3.61 -15.73
C ASN A 95 8.92 2.60 -15.12
N ALA A 96 9.13 2.63 -13.80
CA ALA A 96 9.89 1.61 -13.09
C ALA A 96 9.23 0.24 -13.25
N SER A 97 7.90 0.10 -13.11
CA SER A 97 7.22 -1.19 -13.34
C SER A 97 7.35 -1.73 -14.77
N LEU A 98 7.62 -0.83 -15.73
CA LEU A 98 7.93 -1.17 -17.13
C LEU A 98 9.41 -1.51 -17.35
N LEU A 99 10.29 -1.03 -16.47
CA LEU A 99 11.75 -1.25 -16.43
C LEU A 99 12.16 -2.34 -15.42
N ILE A 100 11.23 -2.93 -14.65
CA ILE A 100 11.50 -4.05 -13.75
C ILE A 100 11.69 -5.29 -14.62
N GLY A 101 12.92 -5.42 -15.08
CA GLY A 101 13.36 -6.49 -15.93
C GLY A 101 14.75 -6.17 -16.44
N THR A 102 15.77 -6.79 -15.85
CA THR A 102 17.05 -6.89 -16.52
C THR A 102 16.80 -7.52 -17.88
N SER A 103 17.21 -6.83 -18.94
CA SER A 103 16.92 -7.23 -20.31
C SER A 103 17.90 -8.32 -20.78
N SER A 104 19.01 -8.48 -20.06
CA SER A 104 20.07 -9.43 -20.39
C SER A 104 20.68 -10.11 -19.16
N TRP A 105 21.15 -11.35 -19.34
CA TRP A 105 21.92 -12.05 -18.30
C TRP A 105 23.14 -11.26 -17.85
N LYS A 106 23.80 -10.54 -18.76
CA LYS A 106 24.95 -9.69 -18.41
C LYS A 106 24.59 -8.68 -17.32
N GLU A 107 23.45 -8.01 -17.46
CA GLU A 107 22.94 -7.06 -16.46
C GLU A 107 22.65 -7.77 -15.13
N GLN A 108 21.99 -8.93 -15.15
CA GLN A 108 21.73 -9.72 -13.93
C GLN A 108 22.98 -10.11 -13.18
N PHE A 109 24.02 -10.58 -13.88
CA PHE A 109 25.27 -10.95 -13.25
C PHE A 109 26.03 -9.74 -12.71
N ILE A 110 25.99 -8.60 -13.42
CA ILE A 110 26.59 -7.36 -12.93
C ILE A 110 25.86 -6.91 -11.67
N GLU A 111 24.53 -6.82 -11.70
CA GLU A 111 23.70 -6.45 -10.55
C GLU A 111 23.92 -7.38 -9.35
N ALA A 112 24.02 -8.69 -9.59
CA ALA A 112 24.30 -9.68 -8.55
C ALA A 112 25.64 -9.46 -7.86
N MET A 113 26.66 -8.98 -8.59
CA MET A 113 28.01 -8.70 -8.09
C MET A 113 28.18 -7.28 -7.55
N THR A 114 27.25 -6.36 -7.83
CA THR A 114 27.31 -4.98 -7.33
C THR A 114 26.61 -4.83 -5.97
N VAL A 115 27.17 -3.97 -5.13
CA VAL A 115 26.54 -3.57 -3.86
C VAL A 115 25.71 -2.33 -4.13
N SER A 116 24.40 -2.44 -3.99
CA SER A 116 23.46 -1.32 -4.02
C SER A 116 23.10 -0.92 -2.59
N ALA A 117 22.93 0.37 -2.33
CA ALA A 117 22.43 0.84 -1.05
C ALA A 117 20.97 0.40 -0.85
N SER A 118 20.60 0.04 0.38
CA SER A 118 19.32 -0.61 0.67
C SER A 118 18.10 0.33 0.66
N ASP A 119 18.30 1.65 0.47
CA ASP A 119 17.23 2.66 0.39
C ASP A 119 17.26 3.34 -0.99
N ASP A 120 16.33 2.96 -1.87
CA ASP A 120 16.10 3.52 -3.22
C ASP A 120 15.71 5.03 -3.24
N ALA A 121 15.93 5.75 -2.15
CA ALA A 121 15.49 7.14 -1.98
C ALA A 121 16.59 8.19 -2.17
N ASP A 122 17.87 7.82 -2.14
CA ASP A 122 18.98 8.75 -2.43
C ASP A 122 20.20 7.95 -2.90
N GLU A 123 21.04 8.54 -3.77
CA GLU A 123 22.40 8.09 -4.10
C GLU A 123 23.32 8.12 -2.86
N LYS A 124 23.00 7.32 -1.84
CA LYS A 124 23.84 7.14 -0.66
C LYS A 124 24.83 6.03 -0.94
N GLU A 125 26.08 6.27 -0.55
CA GLU A 125 27.08 5.21 -0.54
C GLU A 125 26.61 4.06 0.34
N PRO A 126 26.82 2.80 -0.08
CA PRO A 126 26.36 1.63 0.66
C PRO A 126 26.98 1.59 2.07
N SER A 127 26.13 1.32 3.06
CA SER A 127 26.54 1.17 4.45
C SER A 127 27.39 -0.08 4.66
N GLY A 128 28.20 -0.14 5.71
CA GLY A 128 28.94 -1.35 6.08
C GLY A 128 28.03 -2.58 6.25
N LEU A 129 26.78 -2.39 6.68
CA LEU A 129 25.78 -3.45 6.73
C LEU A 129 25.33 -3.92 5.34
N ASP A 130 25.28 -3.04 4.34
CA ASP A 130 24.93 -3.38 2.96
C ASP A 130 26.00 -4.29 2.35
N TYR A 131 27.28 -4.02 2.63
CA TYR A 131 28.38 -4.90 2.22
C TYR A 131 28.30 -6.28 2.88
N VAL A 132 28.00 -6.35 4.18
CA VAL A 132 27.84 -7.63 4.88
C VAL A 132 26.65 -8.41 4.30
N MET A 133 25.51 -7.75 4.12
CA MET A 133 24.32 -8.37 3.54
C MET A 133 24.55 -8.80 2.10
N HIS A 134 25.26 -8.01 1.30
CA HIS A 134 25.67 -8.39 -0.05
C HIS A 134 26.54 -9.65 -0.02
N PHE A 135 27.56 -9.71 0.85
CA PHE A 135 28.42 -10.89 0.97
C PHE A 135 27.64 -12.15 1.36
N VAL A 136 26.76 -12.06 2.36
CA VAL A 136 25.94 -13.19 2.82
C VAL A 136 24.96 -13.66 1.73
N THR A 137 24.44 -12.75 0.92
CA THR A 137 23.46 -13.05 -0.14
C THR A 137 24.08 -13.32 -1.50
N LEU A 138 25.38 -13.09 -1.70
CA LEU A 138 26.07 -13.19 -3.00
C LEU A 138 25.88 -14.56 -3.65
N PHE A 139 26.01 -15.63 -2.88
CA PHE A 139 25.76 -16.99 -3.36
C PHE A 139 24.36 -17.12 -3.99
N TRP A 140 23.33 -16.64 -3.28
CA TRP A 140 21.95 -16.67 -3.74
C TRP A 140 21.72 -15.74 -4.93
N LYS A 141 22.29 -14.53 -4.92
CA LYS A 141 22.20 -13.58 -6.03
C LYS A 141 22.77 -14.18 -7.32
N LEU A 142 23.92 -14.84 -7.23
CA LEU A 142 24.55 -15.51 -8.38
C LEU A 142 23.76 -16.73 -8.83
N LEU A 143 23.23 -17.53 -7.89
CA LEU A 143 22.40 -18.69 -8.22
C LEU A 143 21.14 -18.27 -9.01
N PHE A 144 20.46 -17.21 -8.58
CA PHE A 144 19.25 -16.71 -9.23
C PHE A 144 19.54 -15.85 -10.47
N ALA A 145 20.76 -15.35 -10.68
CA ALA A 145 21.17 -14.69 -11.94
C ALA A 145 21.20 -15.64 -13.16
N PHE A 146 21.12 -16.96 -12.95
CA PHE A 146 20.94 -17.93 -14.03
C PHE A 146 19.49 -18.04 -14.51
N VAL A 147 18.52 -17.47 -13.77
CA VAL A 147 17.14 -17.42 -14.21
C VAL A 147 17.05 -16.57 -15.50
N PRO A 148 16.28 -17.00 -16.51
CA PRO A 148 16.14 -16.24 -17.75
C PRO A 148 15.65 -14.80 -17.51
N PRO A 149 16.14 -13.81 -18.27
CA PRO A 149 15.64 -12.44 -18.25
C PRO A 149 14.14 -12.36 -18.49
N THR A 150 13.49 -11.39 -17.84
CA THR A 150 12.03 -11.17 -17.92
C THR A 150 11.57 -10.77 -19.32
N ASP A 151 12.47 -10.23 -20.14
CA ASP A 151 12.16 -9.87 -21.54
C ASP A 151 12.02 -11.09 -22.45
N MET A 152 12.57 -12.25 -22.06
CA MET A 152 12.46 -13.48 -22.84
C MET A 152 11.04 -14.05 -22.78
N LEU A 153 10.46 -14.32 -23.95
CA LEU A 153 9.13 -14.93 -24.10
C LEU A 153 8.04 -14.21 -23.28
N LYS A 154 8.08 -12.87 -23.23
CA LYS A 154 7.14 -12.03 -22.47
C LYS A 154 7.08 -12.40 -20.97
N GLY A 155 8.19 -12.85 -20.40
CA GLY A 155 8.31 -13.19 -18.98
C GLY A 155 7.85 -14.59 -18.60
N TYR A 156 7.17 -15.34 -19.48
CA TYR A 156 6.70 -16.69 -19.17
C TYR A 156 7.85 -17.66 -18.88
N LEU A 157 8.96 -17.52 -19.59
CA LEU A 157 10.14 -18.37 -19.39
C LEU A 157 10.78 -18.10 -18.02
N CYS A 158 10.98 -16.82 -17.70
CA CYS A 158 11.46 -16.39 -16.38
C CYS A 158 10.55 -16.94 -15.28
N PHE A 159 9.23 -16.81 -15.44
CA PHE A 159 8.25 -17.29 -14.46
C PHE A 159 8.34 -18.80 -14.19
N VAL A 160 8.31 -19.62 -15.24
CA VAL A 160 8.35 -21.09 -15.09
C VAL A 160 9.69 -21.56 -14.51
N VAL A 161 10.81 -21.02 -14.99
CA VAL A 161 12.13 -21.40 -14.48
C VAL A 161 12.32 -20.93 -13.03
N SER A 162 11.83 -19.74 -12.68
CA SER A 162 11.87 -19.24 -11.30
C SER A 162 11.10 -20.15 -10.35
N ILE A 163 9.87 -20.55 -10.71
CA ILE A 163 9.07 -21.48 -9.91
C ILE A 163 9.80 -22.81 -9.72
N PHE A 164 10.40 -23.34 -10.78
CA PHE A 164 11.17 -24.58 -10.70
C PHE A 164 12.40 -24.44 -9.77
N CYS A 165 13.19 -23.37 -9.93
CA CYS A 165 14.34 -23.09 -9.09
C CYS A 165 13.95 -22.93 -7.61
N ILE A 166 12.90 -22.16 -7.32
CA ILE A 166 12.37 -21.99 -5.96
C ILE A 166 11.90 -23.34 -5.39
N GLY A 167 11.25 -24.19 -6.19
CA GLY A 167 10.84 -25.53 -5.80
C GLY A 167 12.03 -26.41 -5.41
N VAL A 168 13.09 -26.43 -6.22
CA VAL A 168 14.31 -27.19 -5.93
C VAL A 168 15.01 -26.67 -4.67
N VAL A 169 15.17 -25.35 -4.55
CA VAL A 169 15.82 -24.74 -3.38
C VAL A 169 15.02 -25.03 -2.10
N THR A 170 13.69 -24.90 -2.15
CA THR A 170 12.81 -25.20 -1.01
C THR A 170 12.94 -26.67 -0.58
N ALA A 171 13.01 -27.61 -1.54
CA ALA A 171 13.21 -29.03 -1.22
C ALA A 171 14.57 -29.27 -0.53
N VAL A 172 15.65 -28.70 -1.06
CA VAL A 172 16.99 -28.82 -0.47
C VAL A 172 17.05 -28.20 0.94
N ILE A 173 16.44 -27.03 1.14
CA ILE A 173 16.37 -26.39 2.46
C ILE A 173 15.57 -27.26 3.44
N GLY A 174 14.47 -27.87 2.99
CA GLY A 174 13.68 -28.80 3.80
C GLY A 174 14.50 -30.00 4.27
N ASP A 175 15.27 -30.62 3.36
CA ASP A 175 16.14 -31.75 3.70
C ASP A 175 17.25 -31.33 4.67
N ILE A 176 17.92 -30.20 4.42
CA ILE A 176 18.97 -29.68 5.32
C ILE A 176 18.39 -29.37 6.70
N ALA A 177 17.20 -28.78 6.77
CA ALA A 177 16.53 -28.48 8.03
C ALA A 177 16.27 -29.76 8.84
N SER A 178 15.75 -30.84 8.21
CA SER A 178 15.54 -32.11 8.90
C SER A 178 16.85 -32.73 9.39
N HIS A 179 17.91 -32.74 8.59
CA HIS A 179 19.23 -33.24 9.02
C HIS A 179 19.83 -32.42 10.17
N PHE A 180 19.64 -31.10 10.14
CA PHE A 180 20.04 -30.20 11.22
C PHE A 180 19.25 -30.50 12.50
N GLY A 181 17.93 -30.66 12.39
CA GLY A 181 17.07 -31.06 13.51
C GLY A 181 17.52 -32.39 14.13
N ALA A 182 17.78 -33.40 13.30
CA ALA A 182 18.28 -34.70 13.74
C ALA A 182 19.63 -34.59 14.49
N THR A 183 20.54 -33.72 14.03
CA THR A 183 21.84 -33.49 14.68
C THR A 183 21.70 -32.82 16.05
N LEU A 184 20.72 -31.93 16.19
CA LEU A 184 20.42 -31.25 17.46
C LEU A 184 19.49 -32.05 18.40
N GLY A 185 19.00 -33.22 17.96
CA GLY A 185 18.02 -34.02 18.71
C GLY A 185 16.62 -33.39 18.75
N ILE A 186 16.29 -32.53 17.79
CA ILE A 186 14.99 -31.88 17.67
C ILE A 186 14.08 -32.73 16.79
N LYS A 187 12.86 -33.04 17.26
CA LYS A 187 11.86 -33.79 16.47
C LYS A 187 11.52 -33.04 15.17
N ASP A 188 11.42 -33.77 14.05
CA ASP A 188 11.20 -33.18 12.71
C ASP A 188 9.98 -32.24 12.65
N ALA A 189 8.90 -32.58 13.36
CA ALA A 189 7.71 -31.73 13.43
C ALA A 189 7.99 -30.34 14.04
N VAL A 190 8.82 -30.27 15.10
CA VAL A 190 9.22 -28.97 15.69
C VAL A 190 10.12 -28.20 14.74
N THR A 191 11.06 -28.89 14.09
CA THR A 191 11.94 -28.28 13.09
C THR A 191 11.13 -27.66 11.94
N ALA A 192 10.10 -28.36 11.46
CA ALA A 192 9.20 -27.86 10.42
C ALA A 192 8.37 -26.65 10.88
N ILE A 193 7.76 -26.72 12.06
CA ILE A 193 6.92 -25.64 12.62
C ILE A 193 7.74 -24.38 12.93
N VAL A 194 8.99 -24.52 13.36
CA VAL A 194 9.83 -23.38 13.78
C VAL A 194 10.69 -22.84 12.65
N PHE A 195 11.47 -23.68 11.96
CA PHE A 195 12.47 -23.19 11.00
C PHE A 195 11.91 -23.09 9.58
N VAL A 196 11.25 -24.14 9.11
CA VAL A 196 10.73 -24.18 7.73
C VAL A 196 9.59 -23.18 7.58
N ALA A 197 8.58 -23.22 8.46
CA ALA A 197 7.43 -22.32 8.39
C ALA A 197 7.81 -20.84 8.58
N LEU A 198 8.77 -20.54 9.46
CA LEU A 198 9.30 -19.18 9.63
C LEU A 198 10.04 -18.72 8.37
N GLY A 199 10.89 -19.59 7.79
CA GLY A 199 11.65 -19.28 6.59
C GLY A 199 10.77 -18.90 5.40
N THR A 200 9.65 -19.59 5.20
CA THR A 200 8.69 -19.27 4.12
C THR A 200 7.83 -18.04 4.44
N SER A 201 7.53 -17.77 5.71
CA SER A 201 6.63 -16.68 6.12
C SER A 201 7.32 -15.31 6.25
N ILE A 202 8.65 -15.27 6.42
CA ILE A 202 9.40 -14.01 6.52
C ILE A 202 9.29 -13.16 5.24
N PRO A 203 9.53 -13.71 4.03
CA PRO A 203 9.33 -12.95 2.78
C PRO A 203 7.90 -12.40 2.65
N ASP A 204 6.89 -13.22 2.96
CA ASP A 204 5.48 -12.80 2.95
C ASP A 204 5.19 -11.69 3.96
N THR A 205 5.84 -11.74 5.12
CA THR A 205 5.75 -10.67 6.14
C THR A 205 6.34 -9.36 5.61
N PHE A 206 7.48 -9.41 4.92
CA PHE A 206 8.06 -8.21 4.29
C PHE A 206 7.19 -7.67 3.16
N ALA A 207 6.68 -8.54 2.28
CA ALA A 207 5.74 -8.13 1.24
C ALA A 207 4.48 -7.49 1.82
N SER A 208 3.91 -8.09 2.88
CA SER A 208 2.74 -7.56 3.59
C SER A 208 3.04 -6.20 4.25
N LYS A 209 4.21 -6.06 4.89
CA LYS A 209 4.67 -4.79 5.46
C LYS A 209 4.77 -3.70 4.38
N VAL A 210 5.39 -4.01 3.24
CA VAL A 210 5.53 -3.06 2.13
C VAL A 210 4.15 -2.66 1.60
N ALA A 211 3.26 -3.63 1.38
CA ALA A 211 1.87 -3.37 0.98
C ALA A 211 1.14 -2.47 1.99
N ALA A 212 1.31 -2.72 3.30
CA ALA A 212 0.68 -1.92 4.35
C ALA A 212 1.22 -0.48 4.45
N ILE A 213 2.49 -0.25 4.15
CA ILE A 213 3.09 1.09 4.14
C ILE A 213 2.64 1.88 2.91
N GLN A 214 2.44 1.20 1.78
CA GLN A 214 2.12 1.82 0.50
C GLN A 214 0.61 2.05 0.30
N ASP A 215 -0.23 1.27 0.96
CA ASP A 215 -1.68 1.39 0.91
C ASP A 215 -2.22 2.17 2.12
N LYS A 216 -3.03 3.20 1.85
CA LYS A 216 -3.66 4.05 2.87
C LYS A 216 -4.51 3.26 3.85
N HIS A 217 -5.13 2.17 3.39
CA HIS A 217 -6.02 1.34 4.20
C HIS A 217 -5.40 -0.03 4.57
N ALA A 218 -4.23 -0.34 4.01
CA ALA A 218 -3.56 -1.65 4.07
C ALA A 218 -4.44 -2.87 3.76
N ASP A 219 -5.52 -2.67 3.01
CA ASP A 219 -6.35 -3.77 2.53
C ASP A 219 -5.51 -4.72 1.69
N ALA A 220 -4.53 -4.18 0.94
CA ALA A 220 -3.55 -4.96 0.19
C ALA A 220 -2.72 -5.91 1.07
N SER A 221 -2.37 -5.50 2.29
CA SER A 221 -1.63 -6.37 3.23
C SER A 221 -2.49 -7.52 3.74
N ILE A 222 -3.78 -7.27 4.02
CA ILE A 222 -4.70 -8.33 4.45
C ILE A 222 -4.94 -9.33 3.31
N GLY A 223 -5.08 -8.82 2.07
CA GLY A 223 -5.19 -9.64 0.88
C GLY A 223 -3.95 -10.54 0.68
N ASN A 224 -2.75 -10.00 0.88
CA ASN A 224 -1.50 -10.76 0.75
C ASN A 224 -1.41 -11.89 1.80
N VAL A 225 -1.63 -11.58 3.09
CA VAL A 225 -1.58 -12.58 4.17
C VAL A 225 -2.63 -13.68 3.97
N THR A 226 -3.87 -13.29 3.65
CA THR A 226 -4.95 -14.25 3.46
C THR A 226 -4.74 -15.10 2.21
N GLY A 227 -4.27 -14.49 1.12
CA GLY A 227 -3.98 -15.15 -0.14
C GLY A 227 -2.84 -16.17 -0.02
N SER A 228 -1.72 -15.80 0.60
CA SER A 228 -0.59 -16.72 0.80
C SER A 228 -0.99 -17.94 1.63
N ASN A 229 -1.71 -17.74 2.74
CA ASN A 229 -2.21 -18.84 3.56
C ASN A 229 -3.20 -19.74 2.81
N ALA A 230 -4.09 -19.17 2.00
CA ALA A 230 -5.01 -19.96 1.18
C ALA A 230 -4.25 -20.79 0.15
N VAL A 231 -3.25 -20.23 -0.53
CA VAL A 231 -2.39 -20.97 -1.47
C VAL A 231 -1.64 -22.10 -0.78
N ASN A 232 -1.08 -21.88 0.42
CA ASN A 232 -0.36 -22.91 1.16
C ASN A 232 -1.26 -24.10 1.52
N VAL A 233 -2.50 -23.85 1.96
CA VAL A 233 -3.44 -24.92 2.34
C VAL A 233 -4.03 -25.59 1.10
N PHE A 234 -4.61 -24.82 0.18
CA PHE A 234 -5.34 -25.41 -0.95
C PHE A 234 -4.42 -25.92 -2.05
N LEU A 235 -3.38 -25.17 -2.42
CA LEU A 235 -2.43 -25.60 -3.45
C LEU A 235 -1.30 -26.42 -2.86
N GLY A 236 -0.69 -25.99 -1.76
CA GLY A 236 0.42 -26.72 -1.13
C GLY A 236 0.00 -28.11 -0.66
N ILE A 237 -0.95 -28.17 0.29
CA ILE A 237 -1.42 -29.45 0.85
C ILE A 237 -2.44 -30.11 -0.09
N GLY A 238 -3.44 -29.36 -0.56
CA GLY A 238 -4.57 -29.92 -1.31
C GLY A 238 -4.19 -30.56 -2.65
N VAL A 239 -3.33 -29.93 -3.45
CA VAL A 239 -2.89 -30.51 -4.73
C VAL A 239 -1.96 -31.71 -4.50
N ALA A 240 -1.01 -31.61 -3.57
CA ALA A 240 -0.12 -32.72 -3.25
C ALA A 240 -0.88 -33.97 -2.79
N TRP A 241 -1.86 -33.79 -1.89
CA TRP A 241 -2.74 -34.88 -1.45
C TRP A 241 -3.55 -35.43 -2.63
N SER A 242 -4.17 -34.56 -3.44
CA SER A 242 -4.96 -35.01 -4.59
C SER A 242 -4.15 -35.87 -5.57
N ILE A 243 -2.92 -35.44 -5.90
CA ILE A 243 -2.00 -36.20 -6.76
C ILE A 243 -1.69 -37.56 -6.13
N ALA A 244 -1.34 -37.61 -4.84
CA ALA A 244 -1.02 -38.85 -4.14
C ALA A 244 -2.23 -39.81 -4.10
N ALA A 245 -3.42 -39.31 -3.77
CA ALA A 245 -4.64 -40.09 -3.71
C ALA A 245 -5.00 -40.70 -5.09
N ILE A 246 -4.90 -39.91 -6.16
CA ILE A 246 -5.14 -40.38 -7.54
C ILE A 246 -4.11 -41.45 -7.91
N TYR A 247 -2.83 -41.23 -7.63
CA TYR A 247 -1.77 -42.20 -7.93
C TYR A 247 -2.01 -43.55 -7.22
N HIS A 248 -2.33 -43.52 -5.92
CA HIS A 248 -2.62 -44.72 -5.14
C HIS A 248 -3.87 -45.45 -5.65
N TYR A 249 -4.92 -44.69 -6.03
CA TYR A 249 -6.13 -45.26 -6.64
C TYR A 249 -5.81 -46.06 -7.91
N PHE A 250 -4.99 -45.51 -8.83
CA PHE A 250 -4.57 -46.22 -10.04
C PHE A 250 -3.68 -47.44 -9.77
N LYS A 251 -3.00 -47.48 -8.61
CA LYS A 251 -2.23 -48.64 -8.15
C LYS A 251 -3.06 -49.69 -7.41
N GLY A 252 -4.35 -49.42 -7.18
CA GLY A 252 -5.23 -50.30 -6.39
C GLY A 252 -4.96 -50.25 -4.88
N ASN A 253 -4.23 -49.24 -4.41
CA ASN A 253 -3.90 -49.05 -3.00
C ASN A 253 -4.81 -47.99 -2.37
N VAL A 254 -5.10 -48.13 -1.09
CA VAL A 254 -5.77 -47.07 -0.30
C VAL A 254 -4.71 -46.08 0.16
N PHE A 255 -4.94 -44.78 -0.08
CA PHE A 255 -4.08 -43.73 0.45
C PHE A 255 -4.53 -43.36 1.87
N GLN A 256 -3.81 -43.85 2.88
CA GLN A 256 -4.04 -43.50 4.29
C GLN A 256 -2.92 -42.59 4.77
N VAL A 257 -3.29 -41.51 5.46
CA VAL A 257 -2.36 -40.55 6.06
C VAL A 257 -2.74 -40.40 7.53
N ASP A 258 -1.80 -40.71 8.41
CA ASP A 258 -2.00 -40.53 9.84
C ASP A 258 -1.97 -39.03 10.16
N PRO A 259 -3.01 -38.48 10.83
CA PRO A 259 -3.08 -37.05 11.11
C PRO A 259 -2.07 -36.60 12.17
N GLY A 260 -1.50 -37.53 12.96
CA GLY A 260 -0.54 -37.20 14.02
C GLY A 260 -1.06 -36.09 14.95
N ASN A 261 -0.24 -35.07 15.15
CA ASN A 261 -0.54 -33.89 15.96
C ASN A 261 -1.30 -32.77 15.23
N LEU A 262 -1.75 -33.02 14.00
CA LEU A 262 -2.37 -32.01 13.15
C LEU A 262 -3.65 -31.46 13.80
N ALA A 263 -4.47 -32.33 14.40
CA ALA A 263 -5.72 -31.94 15.03
C ALA A 263 -5.49 -30.95 16.18
N PHE A 264 -4.50 -31.21 17.03
CA PHE A 264 -4.11 -30.32 18.12
C PHE A 264 -3.62 -28.97 17.59
N SER A 265 -2.66 -29.00 16.66
CA SER A 265 -2.04 -27.79 16.09
C SER A 265 -3.06 -26.91 15.36
N VAL A 266 -3.95 -27.51 14.57
CA VAL A 266 -5.00 -26.79 13.84
C VAL A 266 -6.01 -26.14 14.79
N THR A 267 -6.34 -26.81 15.89
CA THR A 267 -7.30 -26.26 16.85
C THR A 267 -6.74 -25.05 17.60
N ILE A 268 -5.48 -25.10 18.03
CA ILE A 268 -4.81 -23.94 18.63
C ILE A 268 -4.75 -22.80 17.62
N PHE A 269 -4.31 -23.09 16.39
CA PHE A 269 -4.27 -22.10 15.32
C PHE A 269 -5.62 -21.43 15.07
N CYS A 270 -6.71 -22.21 14.96
CA CYS A 270 -8.05 -21.68 14.76
C CYS A 270 -8.53 -20.82 15.95
N THR A 271 -8.21 -21.24 17.17
CA THR A 271 -8.56 -20.50 18.40
C THR A 271 -7.83 -19.16 18.44
N GLU A 272 -6.52 -19.16 18.19
CA GLU A 272 -5.72 -17.95 18.13
C GLU A 272 -6.14 -17.04 16.97
N ALA A 273 -6.41 -17.60 15.78
CA ALA A 273 -6.90 -16.84 14.63
C ALA A 273 -8.23 -16.13 14.94
N ALA A 274 -9.15 -16.81 15.64
CA ALA A 274 -10.40 -16.19 16.09
C ALA A 274 -10.13 -15.03 17.07
N LEU A 275 -9.21 -15.21 18.02
CA LEU A 275 -8.79 -14.14 18.93
C LEU A 275 -8.16 -12.95 18.20
N VAL A 276 -7.29 -13.22 17.21
CA VAL A 276 -6.69 -12.18 16.35
C VAL A 276 -7.77 -11.40 15.61
N ILE A 277 -8.74 -12.08 15.00
CA ILE A 277 -9.86 -11.41 14.31
C ILE A 277 -10.66 -10.53 15.28
N ILE A 278 -10.96 -11.02 16.48
CA ILE A 278 -11.65 -10.23 17.51
C ILE A 278 -10.84 -8.98 17.88
N ILE A 279 -9.52 -9.12 18.10
CA ILE A 279 -8.62 -8.00 18.40
C ILE A 279 -8.63 -6.98 17.26
N LEU A 280 -8.56 -7.42 16.00
CA LEU A 280 -8.58 -6.54 14.84
C LEU A 280 -9.94 -5.81 14.69
N VAL A 281 -11.06 -6.51 14.91
CA VAL A 281 -12.40 -5.91 14.89
C VAL A 281 -12.56 -4.88 16.01
N VAL A 282 -12.08 -5.19 17.22
CA VAL A 282 -12.11 -4.24 18.35
C VAL A 282 -11.24 -3.01 18.05
N ARG A 283 -10.05 -3.19 17.46
CA ARG A 283 -9.19 -2.08 17.03
C ARG A 283 -9.82 -1.19 15.97
N ARG A 284 -10.63 -1.77 15.09
CA ARG A 284 -11.41 -1.08 14.04
C ARG A 284 -12.59 -0.28 14.61
N SER A 285 -12.97 -0.50 15.87
CA SER A 285 -14.04 0.23 16.52
C SER A 285 -13.73 1.73 16.67
N LYS A 286 -14.77 2.57 16.55
CA LYS A 286 -14.67 4.05 16.66
C LYS A 286 -14.05 4.53 17.98
N TYR A 287 -14.12 3.73 19.04
CA TYR A 287 -13.56 4.08 20.36
C TYR A 287 -12.02 4.01 20.39
N ILE A 288 -11.42 3.13 19.59
CA ILE A 288 -9.96 2.97 19.50
C ILE A 288 -9.42 3.69 18.26
N GLY A 289 -10.18 3.68 17.15
CA GLY A 289 -9.87 4.43 15.93
C GLY A 289 -8.60 3.97 15.23
N GLY A 290 -8.21 2.71 15.37
CA GLY A 290 -6.91 2.21 14.93
C GLY A 290 -7.00 1.16 13.83
N GLU A 291 -7.42 1.53 12.62
CA GLU A 291 -7.27 0.68 11.43
C GLU A 291 -5.79 0.53 11.08
N LEU A 292 -5.07 1.62 10.78
CA LEU A 292 -3.62 1.66 10.66
C LEU A 292 -3.03 2.90 11.33
N GLY A 293 -1.97 2.73 12.11
CA GLY A 293 -1.29 3.88 12.74
C GLY A 293 -2.09 4.55 13.87
N GLY A 294 -3.08 3.85 14.44
CA GLY A 294 -3.76 4.28 15.67
C GLY A 294 -2.78 4.58 16.82
N PRO A 295 -3.27 5.07 17.97
CA PRO A 295 -2.43 5.60 19.04
C PRO A 295 -1.21 4.73 19.33
N THR A 296 -0.02 5.33 19.33
CA THR A 296 1.28 4.63 19.35
C THR A 296 1.36 3.58 20.46
N CYS A 297 0.83 3.88 21.65
CA CYS A 297 0.78 2.94 22.78
C CYS A 297 -0.04 1.68 22.44
N ILE A 298 -1.27 1.85 21.96
CA ILE A 298 -2.17 0.74 21.62
C ILE A 298 -1.61 -0.08 20.46
N LYS A 299 -0.98 0.58 19.47
CA LYS A 299 -0.28 -0.09 18.38
C LYS A 299 0.77 -1.07 18.90
N TYR A 300 1.69 -0.61 19.76
CA TYR A 300 2.75 -1.48 20.29
C TYR A 300 2.20 -2.57 21.21
N LEU A 301 1.22 -2.24 22.06
CA LEU A 301 0.59 -3.22 22.95
C LEU A 301 -0.06 -4.37 22.17
N THR A 302 -0.83 -4.02 21.13
CA THR A 302 -1.51 -5.03 20.31
C THR A 302 -0.53 -5.80 19.42
N SER A 303 0.53 -5.18 18.88
CA SER A 303 1.61 -5.90 18.20
C SER A 303 2.32 -6.89 19.12
N ALA A 304 2.61 -6.50 20.37
CA ALA A 304 3.22 -7.39 21.35
C ALA A 304 2.28 -8.57 21.71
N LEU A 305 0.98 -8.30 21.85
CA LEU A 305 -0.02 -9.35 22.09
C LEU A 305 -0.09 -10.34 20.92
N LEU A 306 -0.16 -9.87 19.67
CA LEU A 306 -0.19 -10.73 18.49
C LEU A 306 1.08 -11.59 18.36
N PHE A 307 2.25 -11.00 18.65
CA PHE A 307 3.50 -11.74 18.67
C PHE A 307 3.54 -12.79 19.80
N SER A 308 2.95 -12.48 20.96
CA SER A 308 2.85 -13.44 22.07
C SER A 308 1.94 -14.62 21.74
N LEU A 309 0.85 -14.42 21.00
CA LEU A 309 0.00 -15.52 20.52
C LEU A 309 0.79 -16.47 19.63
N TRP A 310 1.56 -15.94 18.67
CA TRP A 310 2.45 -16.77 17.84
C TRP A 310 3.45 -17.58 18.67
N LEU A 311 4.05 -16.99 19.71
CA LEU A 311 4.93 -17.74 20.62
C LEU A 311 4.18 -18.82 21.40
N VAL A 312 2.94 -18.55 21.84
CA VAL A 312 2.10 -19.55 22.51
C VAL A 312 1.84 -20.72 21.58
N TYR A 313 1.46 -20.48 20.32
CA TYR A 313 1.29 -21.54 19.32
C TYR A 313 2.54 -22.39 19.16
N LEU A 314 3.72 -21.77 19.01
CA LEU A 314 4.98 -22.49 18.85
C LEU A 314 5.31 -23.35 20.09
N ILE A 315 5.16 -22.79 21.29
CA ILE A 315 5.46 -23.48 22.54
C ILE A 315 4.48 -24.64 22.72
N MET A 316 3.18 -24.40 22.60
CA MET A 316 2.16 -25.44 22.80
C MET A 316 2.30 -26.57 21.78
N SER A 317 2.48 -26.25 20.50
CA SER A 317 2.68 -27.27 19.46
C SER A 317 3.97 -28.06 19.69
N SER A 318 5.05 -27.42 20.17
CA SER A 318 6.29 -28.11 20.50
C SER A 318 6.15 -29.02 21.72
N LEU A 319 5.46 -28.56 22.78
CA LEU A 319 5.23 -29.34 23.99
C LEU A 319 4.41 -30.59 23.72
N GLU A 320 3.42 -30.50 22.82
CA GLU A 320 2.64 -31.66 22.40
C GLU A 320 3.50 -32.63 21.59
N VAL A 321 4.32 -32.13 20.66
CA VAL A 321 5.24 -32.97 19.89
C VAL A 321 6.20 -33.73 20.80
N TYR A 322 6.64 -33.16 21.92
CA TYR A 322 7.50 -33.83 22.90
C TYR A 322 6.74 -34.65 23.95
N ASP A 323 5.43 -34.86 23.77
CA ASP A 323 4.57 -35.63 24.67
C ASP A 323 4.53 -35.07 26.11
N VAL A 324 4.86 -33.78 26.29
CA VAL A 324 4.80 -33.08 27.58
C VAL A 324 3.35 -32.73 27.94
N ILE A 325 2.57 -32.40 26.92
CA ILE A 325 1.12 -32.22 27.01
C ILE A 325 0.45 -33.21 26.06
N HIS A 326 -0.67 -33.77 26.49
CA HIS A 326 -1.47 -34.63 25.61
C HIS A 326 -2.43 -33.77 24.79
N GLY A 327 -2.35 -33.94 23.48
CA GLY A 327 -3.41 -33.51 22.57
C GLY A 327 -4.72 -34.27 22.82
N PHE A 328 -5.80 -33.79 22.21
CA PHE A 328 -7.13 -34.40 22.26
C PHE A 328 -7.47 -35.07 20.94
#